data_AF-A0A3D3P4W3-F1
#
_entry.id   AF-A0A3D3P4W3-F1
#
_cell.length_a   1.000
_cell.length_b   1.000
_cell.length_c   1.000
_cell.angle_alpha   90.00
_cell.angle_beta   90.00
_cell.angle_gamma   90.00
#
_symmetry.space_group_name_H-M   'P 1'
#
loop_
_entity.id
_entity.type
_entity.pdbx_description
1 polymer ?
#
loop_
_entity_poly.entity_id
_entity_poly.type
_entity_poly.pdbx_seq_one_letter_code
_entity_poly.pdbx_strand_id
1 'polypeptide(L)'
;ESLFTVMGTGCQTVIRRTTPEGLIEVEGNWKGGRTGIFREGKGYSGVARNSKGEEVLVGAYEGYAPLVAEVIKFFKTKQPPVSATETIELFAFMEAADESKRRKGKLVTLNEVLAKAEQE
;
A
#
# COMPACT_ATOMS: atom_id res chain seq x y z
N GLU A 1 -1.55 -0.59 5.27
CA GLU A 1 -0.21 -0.97 5.76
C GLU A 1 0.11 -2.41 5.38
N SER A 2 -0.70 -3.41 5.76
CA SER A 2 -0.49 -4.84 5.42
C SER A 2 -0.11 -5.13 3.97
N LEU A 3 -0.65 -4.39 2.99
CA LEU A 3 -0.27 -4.53 1.59
C LEU A 3 1.22 -4.20 1.37
N PHE A 4 1.70 -3.07 1.88
CA PHE A 4 3.11 -2.67 1.79
C PHE A 4 4.01 -3.54 2.67
N THR A 5 3.52 -4.01 3.83
CA THR A 5 4.25 -4.98 4.66
C THR A 5 4.58 -6.26 3.88
N VAL A 6 3.66 -6.72 3.01
CA VAL A 6 3.85 -7.91 2.16
C VAL A 6 4.65 -7.59 0.90
N MET A 7 4.33 -6.48 0.23
CA MET A 7 4.83 -6.18 -1.11
C MET A 7 6.19 -5.46 -1.09
N GLY A 8 6.48 -4.74 -0.01
CA GLY A 8 7.57 -3.77 0.10
C GLY A 8 7.39 -2.59 -0.85
N THR A 9 8.47 -1.81 -0.98
CA THR A 9 8.61 -0.73 -1.95
C THR A 9 8.77 -1.25 -3.39
N GLY A 10 8.71 -0.34 -4.36
CA GLY A 10 8.84 -0.59 -5.78
C GLY A 10 7.52 -0.72 -6.55
N CYS A 11 6.43 -0.12 -6.05
CA CYS A 11 5.21 0.03 -6.82
C CYS A 11 5.47 0.97 -8.01
N GLN A 12 5.02 0.58 -9.20
CA GLN A 12 5.29 1.30 -10.45
C GLN A 12 4.07 2.08 -10.90
N THR A 13 2.90 1.45 -10.83
CA THR A 13 1.65 2.01 -11.33
C THR A 13 0.49 1.68 -10.41
N VAL A 14 -0.46 2.60 -10.31
CA VAL A 14 -1.69 2.46 -9.54
C VAL A 14 -2.88 2.79 -10.42
N ILE A 15 -3.95 2.03 -10.26
CA ILE A 15 -5.26 2.33 -10.82
C ILE A 15 -6.31 2.13 -9.74
N ARG A 16 -7.20 3.10 -9.62
CA ARG A 16 -8.35 3.05 -8.74
C ARG A 16 -9.63 2.88 -9.55
N ARG A 17 -10.47 1.96 -9.10
CA ARG A 17 -11.79 1.65 -9.64
C ARG A 17 -12.80 1.52 -8.51
N THR A 18 -14.03 1.22 -8.91
CA THR A 18 -15.12 0.88 -8.00
C THR A 18 -15.57 -0.54 -8.32
N THR A 19 -15.78 -1.37 -7.30
CA THR A 19 -16.31 -2.72 -7.48
C THR A 19 -17.79 -2.66 -7.93
N PRO A 20 -18.39 -3.76 -8.41
CA PRO A 20 -19.82 -3.78 -8.74
C PRO A 20 -20.73 -3.36 -7.57
N GLU A 21 -20.27 -3.57 -6.34
CA GLU A 21 -20.98 -3.21 -5.10
C GLU A 21 -20.76 -1.76 -4.67
N GLY A 22 -20.01 -0.97 -5.44
CA GLY A 22 -19.76 0.44 -5.13
C GLY A 22 -18.56 0.71 -4.23
N LEU A 23 -17.77 -0.32 -3.89
CA LEU A 23 -16.63 -0.20 -2.96
C LEU A 23 -15.36 0.26 -3.68
N ILE A 24 -14.45 0.92 -2.97
CA ILE A 24 -13.16 1.33 -3.53
C ILE A 24 -12.28 0.09 -3.77
N GLU A 25 -11.68 0.02 -4.96
CA GLU A 25 -10.62 -0.94 -5.28
C GLU A 25 -9.42 -0.19 -5.87
N VAL A 26 -8.23 -0.44 -5.30
CA VAL A 26 -6.97 0.14 -5.73
C VAL A 26 -6.01 -1.00 -6.06
N GLU A 27 -5.60 -1.08 -7.31
CA GLU A 27 -4.66 -2.06 -7.82
C GLU A 27 -3.32 -1.38 -8.09
N GLY A 28 -2.25 -1.92 -7.50
CA GLY A 28 -0.88 -1.53 -7.76
C GLY A 28 -0.10 -2.65 -8.45
N ASN A 29 0.81 -2.26 -9.33
CA ASN A 29 1.74 -3.18 -9.99
C ASN A 29 3.18 -2.87 -9.58
N TRP A 30 3.89 -3.89 -9.11
CA TRP A 30 5.29 -3.84 -8.70
C TRP A 30 6.18 -4.49 -9.77
N LYS A 31 7.47 -4.16 -9.72
CA LYS A 31 8.47 -4.82 -10.56
C LYS A 31 8.41 -6.35 -10.43
N GLY A 32 8.58 -7.04 -11.56
CA GLY A 32 8.54 -8.50 -11.63
C GLY A 32 7.13 -9.07 -11.81
N GLY A 33 6.15 -8.25 -12.19
CA GLY A 33 4.78 -8.68 -12.46
C GLY A 33 3.99 -9.01 -11.19
N ARG A 34 4.43 -8.52 -10.03
CA ARG A 34 3.71 -8.68 -8.76
C ARG A 34 2.58 -7.65 -8.71
N THR A 35 1.39 -8.07 -8.29
CA THR A 35 0.20 -7.21 -8.22
C THR A 35 -0.33 -7.20 -6.79
N GLY A 36 -0.64 -6.01 -6.29
CA GLY A 36 -1.22 -5.79 -4.97
C GLY A 36 -2.58 -5.10 -5.09
N ILE A 37 -3.58 -5.58 -4.37
CA ILE A 37 -4.94 -5.01 -4.41
C ILE A 37 -5.36 -4.63 -3.00
N PHE A 38 -5.69 -3.35 -2.81
CA PHE A 38 -6.47 -2.89 -1.67
C PHE A 38 -7.94 -2.80 -2.09
N ARG A 39 -8.83 -3.37 -1.27
CA ARG A 39 -10.28 -3.27 -1.46
C ARG A 39 -10.92 -2.81 -0.16
N GLU A 40 -11.77 -1.80 -0.26
CA GLU A 40 -12.63 -1.39 0.84
C GLU A 40 -13.55 -2.55 1.24
N GLY A 41 -13.69 -2.78 2.53
CA GLY A 41 -14.43 -3.92 3.06
C GLY A 41 -14.64 -3.80 4.57
N LYS A 42 -15.30 -4.81 5.16
CA LYS A 42 -15.54 -4.86 6.60
C LYS A 42 -14.43 -5.63 7.30
N GLY A 43 -13.93 -5.06 8.40
CA GLY A 43 -12.89 -5.68 9.23
C GLY A 43 -11.50 -5.67 8.59
N TYR A 44 -10.56 -6.33 9.25
CA TYR A 44 -9.17 -6.44 8.81
C TYR A 44 -8.93 -7.83 8.23
N SER A 45 -8.56 -7.89 6.96
CA SER A 45 -8.27 -9.14 6.27
C SER A 45 -7.40 -8.91 5.04
N GLY A 46 -6.79 -9.98 4.56
CA GLY A 46 -5.99 -10.00 3.36
C GLY A 46 -5.50 -11.41 3.06
N VAL A 47 -5.12 -11.63 1.81
CA VAL A 47 -4.52 -12.88 1.35
C VAL A 47 -3.27 -12.53 0.56
N ALA A 48 -2.13 -13.12 0.93
CA ALA A 48 -0.93 -13.09 0.13
C ALA A 48 -0.81 -14.43 -0.61
N ARG A 49 -0.56 -14.38 -1.93
CA ARG A 49 -0.41 -15.56 -2.77
C ARG A 49 0.96 -15.56 -3.43
N ASN A 50 1.65 -16.70 -3.39
CA ASN A 50 2.95 -16.85 -4.07
C ASN A 50 2.79 -17.39 -5.51
N SER A 51 3.90 -17.52 -6.23
CA SER A 51 3.92 -17.99 -7.62
C SER A 51 3.49 -19.45 -7.81
N LYS A 52 3.45 -20.25 -6.74
CA LYS A 52 2.94 -21.63 -6.74
C LYS A 52 1.43 -21.70 -6.47
N GLY A 53 0.79 -20.56 -6.19
CA GLY A 53 -0.62 -20.49 -5.84
C GLY A 53 -0.91 -20.76 -4.36
N GLU A 54 0.12 -20.89 -3.51
CA GLU A 54 -0.07 -21.06 -2.07
C GLU A 54 -0.51 -19.72 -1.45
N GLU A 55 -1.48 -19.79 -0.55
CA GLU A 55 -2.11 -18.63 0.09
C GLU A 55 -1.86 -18.60 1.59
N VAL A 56 -1.60 -17.41 2.11
CA VAL A 56 -1.53 -17.14 3.55
C VAL A 56 -2.40 -15.95 3.90
N LEU A 57 -3.10 -16.05 5.03
CA LEU A 57 -3.89 -14.95 5.57
C LEU A 57 -2.95 -13.89 6.14
N VAL A 58 -3.23 -12.63 5.82
CA VAL A 58 -2.45 -11.47 6.28
C VAL A 58 -3.37 -10.36 6.76
N GLY A 59 -2.81 -9.41 7.51
CA GLY A 59 -3.53 -8.21 7.94
C GLY A 59 -4.59 -8.48 9.01
N ALA A 60 -4.42 -9.51 9.83
CA ALA A 60 -5.21 -9.68 11.04
C ALA A 60 -4.92 -8.55 12.05
N TYR A 61 -5.93 -8.15 12.82
CA TYR A 61 -5.76 -7.16 13.89
C TYR A 61 -5.40 -7.87 15.20
N GLU A 62 -4.16 -7.68 15.65
CA GLU A 62 -3.62 -8.29 16.88
C GLU A 62 -3.70 -7.35 18.11
N GLY A 63 -4.47 -6.26 18.00
CA GLY A 63 -4.50 -5.21 19.01
C GLY A 63 -3.36 -4.20 18.86
N TYR A 64 -3.26 -3.27 19.80
CA TYR A 64 -2.27 -2.19 19.76
C TYR A 64 -0.93 -2.54 20.42
N ALA A 65 -0.82 -3.67 21.12
CA ALA A 65 0.40 -4.04 21.84
C ALA A 65 1.66 -4.09 20.92
N PRO A 66 1.60 -4.67 19.70
CA PRO A 66 2.74 -4.65 18.77
C PRO A 66 3.15 -3.23 18.35
N LEU A 67 2.17 -2.35 18.10
CA LEU A 67 2.43 -0.94 17.76
C LEU A 67 3.16 -0.22 18.91
N VAL A 68 2.67 -0.36 20.14
CA VAL A 68 3.29 0.27 21.31
C VAL A 68 4.71 -0.25 21.53
N ALA A 69 4.97 -1.54 21.27
CA ALA A 69 6.31 -2.11 21.35
C ALA A 69 7.30 -1.42 20.37
N GLU A 70 6.91 -1.23 19.11
CA GLU A 70 7.76 -0.52 18.13
C GLU A 70 7.92 0.98 18.47
N VAL A 71 6.89 1.63 19.03
CA VAL A 71 7.01 3.02 19.53
C VAL A 71 8.05 3.12 20.63
N ILE A 72 8.02 2.23 21.63
CA ILE A 72 9.00 2.21 22.73
C ILE A 72 10.42 1.98 22.18
N LYS A 73 10.56 1.03 21.24
CA LYS A 73 11.84 0.72 20.59
C LYS A 73 12.39 1.92 19.82
N PHE A 74 11.55 2.66 19.08
CA PHE A 74 11.94 3.90 18.43
C PHE A 74 12.44 4.93 19.45
N PHE A 75 11.74 5.16 20.56
CA PHE A 75 12.18 6.14 21.55
C PHE A 75 13.53 5.80 22.19
N LYS A 76 13.82 4.50 22.38
CA LYS A 76 15.09 3.98 22.92
C LYS A 76 16.23 4.04 21.92
N THR A 77 15.99 3.66 20.66
CA THR A 77 17.04 3.46 19.65
C THR A 77 17.19 4.62 18.67
N LYS A 78 16.18 5.49 18.59
CA LYS A 78 16.00 6.53 17.56
C LYS A 78 15.94 6.00 16.13
N GLN A 79 15.75 4.69 15.95
CA GLN A 79 15.61 4.06 14.65
C GLN A 79 14.12 3.83 14.37
N PRO A 80 13.55 4.46 13.33
CA PRO A 80 12.15 4.28 12.99
C PRO A 80 11.90 2.83 12.53
N PRO A 81 10.73 2.24 12.85
CA PRO A 81 10.40 0.86 12.47
C PRO A 81 10.14 0.71 10.96
N VAL A 82 9.85 1.81 10.27
CA VAL A 82 9.60 1.89 8.83
C VAL A 82 10.50 2.97 8.24
N SER A 83 11.08 2.71 7.08
CA SER A 83 11.96 3.68 6.41
C SER A 83 11.20 4.89 5.88
N ALA A 84 11.88 6.04 5.74
CA ALA A 84 11.29 7.21 5.11
C ALA A 84 10.89 6.93 3.65
N THR A 85 11.71 6.18 2.91
CA THR A 85 11.43 5.78 1.52
C THR A 85 10.13 4.99 1.41
N GLU A 86 9.93 3.99 2.27
CA GLU A 86 8.68 3.21 2.30
C GLU A 86 7.47 4.06 2.68
N THR A 87 7.64 4.95 3.66
CA THR A 87 6.59 5.89 4.06
C THR A 87 6.19 6.80 2.90
N ILE A 88 7.16 7.41 2.22
CA ILE A 88 6.93 8.30 1.07
C ILE A 88 6.24 7.53 -0.07
N GLU A 89 6.71 6.32 -0.38
CA GLU A 89 6.12 5.51 -1.46
C GLU A 89 4.68 5.09 -1.13
N LEU A 90 4.38 4.76 0.12
CA LEU A 90 3.02 4.48 0.57
C LEU A 90 2.10 5.69 0.37
N PHE A 91 2.57 6.90 0.70
CA PHE A 91 1.81 8.13 0.43
C PHE A 91 1.66 8.40 -1.07
N ALA A 92 2.71 8.19 -1.87
CA ALA A 92 2.64 8.31 -3.32
C ALA A 92 1.65 7.31 -3.94
N PHE A 93 1.56 6.10 -3.41
CA PHE A 93 0.55 5.11 -3.82
C PHE A 93 -0.88 5.58 -3.53
N MET A 94 -1.12 6.14 -2.34
CA MET A 94 -2.44 6.68 -1.97
C MET A 94 -2.81 7.89 -2.86
N GLU A 95 -1.87 8.79 -3.09
CA GLU A 95 -2.07 9.95 -3.97
C GLU A 95 -2.27 9.51 -5.43
N ALA A 96 -1.54 8.50 -5.91
CA ALA A 96 -1.74 7.93 -7.24
C ALA A 96 -3.14 7.33 -7.41
N ALA A 97 -3.69 6.71 -6.36
CA ALA A 97 -5.05 6.20 -6.36
C ALA A 97 -6.09 7.33 -6.48
N ASP A 98 -5.89 8.43 -5.78
CA ASP A 98 -6.77 9.61 -5.88
C ASP A 98 -6.60 10.36 -7.20
N GLU A 99 -5.38 10.42 -7.74
CA GLU A 99 -5.13 10.93 -9.07
C GLU A 99 -5.80 10.07 -10.15
N SER A 100 -5.75 8.74 -10.02
CA SER A 100 -6.49 7.83 -10.90
C SER A 100 -7.98 8.15 -10.87
N LYS A 101 -8.56 8.40 -9.68
CA LYS A 101 -9.97 8.83 -9.55
C LYS A 101 -10.21 10.13 -10.31
N ARG A 102 -9.37 11.16 -10.12
CA ARG A 102 -9.46 12.46 -10.81
C ARG A 102 -9.40 12.29 -12.34
N ARG A 103 -8.59 11.34 -12.81
CA ARG A 103 -8.43 11.00 -14.23
C ARG A 103 -9.47 9.99 -14.75
N LYS A 104 -10.58 9.77 -14.02
CA LYS A 104 -11.67 8.84 -14.40
C LYS A 104 -11.20 7.40 -14.55
N GLY A 105 -10.39 6.92 -13.61
CA GLY A 105 -9.91 5.53 -13.56
C GLY A 105 -8.76 5.23 -14.51
N LYS A 106 -7.97 6.23 -14.91
CA LYS A 106 -6.76 6.01 -15.71
C LYS A 106 -5.60 5.57 -14.84
N LEU A 107 -4.72 4.74 -15.41
CA LEU A 107 -3.47 4.33 -14.81
C LEU A 107 -2.60 5.56 -14.47
N VAL A 108 -2.03 5.57 -13.28
CA VAL A 108 -1.12 6.61 -12.78
C VAL A 108 0.20 5.95 -12.37
N THR A 109 1.33 6.56 -12.69
CA THR A 109 2.64 6.05 -12.26
C THR A 109 3.03 6.65 -10.91
N LEU A 110 3.80 5.94 -10.09
CA LEU A 110 4.31 6.57 -8.85
C LEU A 110 5.32 7.67 -9.16
N ASN A 111 6.12 7.49 -10.22
CA ASN A 111 7.12 8.46 -10.64
C ASN A 111 6.50 9.82 -11.00
N GLU A 112 5.35 9.87 -11.69
CA GLU A 112 4.72 11.15 -12.01
C GLU A 112 4.16 11.86 -10.77
N VAL A 113 3.69 11.10 -9.77
CA VAL A 113 3.20 11.66 -8.51
C VAL A 113 4.34 12.25 -7.69
N LEU A 114 5.45 11.52 -7.57
CA LEU A 114 6.66 11.99 -6.87
C LEU A 114 7.27 13.22 -7.56
N ALA A 115 7.42 13.18 -8.88
CA ALA A 115 7.99 14.30 -9.63
C ALA A 115 7.12 15.56 -9.55
N LYS A 116 5.80 15.42 -9.41
CA LYS A 116 4.90 16.55 -9.18
C LYS A 116 5.09 17.11 -7.77
N ALA A 117 5.18 16.27 -6.74
CA ALA A 117 5.36 16.70 -5.36
C ALA A 117 6.70 17.43 -5.12
N GLU A 118 7.74 17.12 -5.89
CA GLU A 118 9.04 17.83 -5.84
C GLU A 118 9.00 19.24 -6.45
N GLN A 119 7.96 19.57 -7.22
CA GLN A 119 7.81 20.88 -7.89
C GLN A 119 6.92 21.86 -7.12
N GLU A 120 6.27 21.41 -6.04
CA GLU A 120 5.42 22.22 -5.14
C GLU A 120 6.23 22.76 -3.95
#